data_AF-A0A2G9NTB6-F1
#
_entry.id   AF-A0A2G9NTB6-F1
#
_cell.length_a   1.000
_cell.length_b   1.000
_cell.length_c   1.000
_cell.angle_alpha   90.00
_cell.angle_beta   90.00
_cell.angle_gamma   90.00
#
_symmetry.space_group_name_H-M   'P 1'
#
loop_
_entity.id
_entity.type
_entity.pdbx_description
1 polymer ?
#
loop_
_entity_poly.entity_id
_entity_poly.type
_entity_poly.pdbx_seq_one_letter_code
_entity_poly.pdbx_strand_id
1 'polypeptide(L)'
;GIYELKNAKNVRDPKARELLEFIRETYGTLPFCSRWLVKKFGTRALISLKNLETAGVVYQFDQLIEKSKSPVAQTEATIIISEGKVEVVTD
;
A
#
# COMPACT_ATOMS: atom_id res chain seq x y z
N GLY A 1 4.51 6.73 3.09
CA GLY A 1 4.86 5.30 3.12
C GLY A 1 4.15 4.54 2.03
N ILE A 2 4.22 3.21 2.11
CA ILE A 2 3.40 2.27 1.35
C ILE A 2 2.22 1.88 2.24
N TYR A 3 1.03 1.75 1.67
CA TYR A 3 -0.21 1.46 2.39
C TYR A 3 -1.03 0.43 1.63
N GLU A 4 -1.94 -0.25 2.33
CA GLU A 4 -2.92 -1.16 1.75
C GLU A 4 -4.28 -0.93 2.42
N LEU A 5 -5.35 -1.08 1.63
CA LEU A 5 -6.72 -1.05 2.15
C LEU A 5 -7.03 -2.35 2.90
N LYS A 6 -7.30 -2.27 4.20
CA LYS A 6 -7.64 -3.44 5.03
C LYS A 6 -9.12 -3.58 5.31
N ASN A 7 -9.78 -2.47 5.66
CA ASN A 7 -11.18 -2.48 6.09
C ASN A 7 -11.94 -1.30 5.48
N ALA A 8 -12.92 -1.56 4.64
CA ALA A 8 -13.83 -0.52 4.15
C ALA A 8 -14.91 -0.19 5.20
N LYS A 9 -14.51 0.45 6.30
CA LYS A 9 -15.44 0.99 7.30
C LYS A 9 -15.90 2.39 6.91
N ASN A 10 -17.10 2.77 7.35
CA ASN A 10 -17.62 4.11 7.13
C ASN A 10 -16.79 5.17 7.87
N VAL A 11 -16.16 6.07 7.11
CA VAL A 11 -15.39 7.20 7.63
C VAL A 11 -16.28 8.44 7.65
N ARG A 12 -16.32 9.19 8.76
CA ARG A 12 -17.19 10.37 8.92
C ARG A 12 -16.68 11.61 8.18
N ASP A 13 -15.36 11.83 8.20
CA ASP A 13 -14.72 12.97 7.56
C ASP A 13 -14.92 12.91 6.02
N PRO A 14 -15.52 13.95 5.41
CA PRO A 14 -15.84 13.94 3.98
C PRO A 14 -14.62 13.80 3.07
N LYS A 15 -13.47 14.42 3.43
CA LYS A 15 -12.25 14.37 2.62
C LYS A 15 -11.56 13.01 2.73
N ALA A 16 -11.56 12.43 3.93
CA ALA A 16 -11.06 11.08 4.13
C ALA A 16 -11.96 10.04 3.43
N ARG A 17 -13.27 10.28 3.37
CA ARG A 17 -14.19 9.46 2.57
C ARG A 17 -13.89 9.57 1.08
N GLU A 18 -13.73 10.79 0.54
CA GLU A 18 -13.35 11.01 -0.86
C GLU A 18 -12.04 10.28 -1.20
N LEU A 19 -11.03 10.38 -0.33
CA LEU A 19 -9.76 9.69 -0.52
C LEU A 19 -9.91 8.16 -0.46
N LEU A 20 -10.75 7.65 0.46
CA LEU A 20 -11.05 6.23 0.58
C LEU A 20 -11.73 5.67 -0.67
N GLU A 21 -12.72 6.37 -1.21
CA GLU A 21 -13.40 5.95 -2.44
C GLU A 21 -12.39 5.88 -3.59
N PHE A 22 -11.55 6.90 -3.75
CA PHE A 22 -10.50 6.89 -4.76
C PHE A 22 -9.51 5.72 -4.58
N ILE A 23 -9.07 5.45 -3.34
CA ILE A 23 -8.17 4.32 -3.05
C ILE A 23 -8.84 2.99 -3.44
N ARG A 24 -10.11 2.80 -3.06
CA ARG A 24 -10.86 1.57 -3.32
C ARG A 24 -11.03 1.33 -4.82
N GLU A 25 -11.40 2.36 -5.57
CA GLU A 25 -11.63 2.26 -7.02
C GLU A 25 -10.32 2.07 -7.81
N THR A 26 -9.23 2.70 -7.36
CA THR A 26 -7.98 2.73 -8.14
C THR A 26 -7.04 1.58 -7.81
N TYR A 27 -6.94 1.20 -6.53
CA TYR A 27 -5.95 0.23 -6.05
C TYR A 27 -6.61 -1.05 -5.52
N GLY A 28 -7.90 -1.00 -5.15
CA GLY A 28 -8.58 -2.13 -4.53
C GLY A 28 -7.86 -2.58 -3.26
N THR A 29 -7.43 -3.85 -3.24
CA THR A 29 -6.65 -4.45 -2.15
C THR A 29 -5.14 -4.46 -2.42
N LEU A 30 -4.68 -3.92 -3.55
CA LEU A 30 -3.24 -3.86 -3.85
C LEU A 30 -2.56 -2.71 -3.07
N PRO A 31 -1.29 -2.87 -2.67
CA PRO A 31 -0.53 -1.81 -2.05
C PRO A 31 -0.38 -0.57 -2.95
N PHE A 32 -0.41 0.61 -2.34
CA PHE A 32 -0.21 1.90 -3.00
C PHE A 32 0.73 2.79 -2.18
N CYS A 33 1.29 3.84 -2.77
CA CYS A 33 2.17 4.77 -2.05
C CYS A 33 1.52 6.16 -1.84
N SER A 34 1.82 6.80 -0.70
CA SER A 34 1.31 8.15 -0.40
C SER A 34 1.71 9.19 -1.44
N ARG A 35 2.83 8.98 -2.14
CA ARG A 35 3.29 9.83 -3.24
C ARG A 35 2.28 9.93 -4.38
N TRP A 36 1.59 8.84 -4.71
CA TRP A 36 0.56 8.86 -5.76
C TRP A 36 -0.66 9.67 -5.33
N LEU A 37 -1.05 9.56 -4.06
CA LEU A 37 -2.14 10.36 -3.50
C LEU A 37 -1.79 11.85 -3.48
N VAL A 38 -0.57 12.19 -3.05
CA VAL A 38 -0.09 13.59 -3.05
C VAL A 38 -0.04 14.15 -4.47
N LYS A 39 0.36 13.35 -5.47
CA LYS A 39 0.35 13.78 -6.87
C LYS A 39 -1.05 14.16 -7.36
N LYS A 40 -2.10 13.48 -6.89
CA LYS A 40 -3.49 13.72 -7.31
C LYS A 40 -4.24 14.75 -6.46
N PHE A 41 -4.07 14.73 -5.14
CA PHE A 41 -4.86 15.52 -4.18
C PHE A 41 -4.05 16.58 -3.43
N GLY A 42 -2.75 16.70 -3.73
CA GLY A 42 -1.83 17.58 -3.03
C GLY A 42 -1.44 17.08 -1.63
N THR A 43 -0.65 17.86 -0.91
CA THR A 43 -0.10 17.49 0.41
C THR A 43 -1.17 17.27 1.48
N ARG A 44 -2.35 17.88 1.32
CA ARG A 44 -3.51 17.69 2.22
C ARG A 44 -3.99 16.24 2.27
N ALA A 45 -3.72 15.45 1.21
CA ALA A 45 -4.02 14.03 1.18
C ALA A 45 -3.38 13.26 2.34
N LEU A 46 -2.22 13.71 2.84
CA LEU A 46 -1.52 13.06 3.95
C LEU A 46 -2.30 13.14 5.26
N ILE A 47 -3.06 14.22 5.48
CA ILE A 47 -3.90 14.37 6.68
C ILE A 47 -5.06 13.37 6.61
N SER A 48 -5.76 13.32 5.47
CA SER A 48 -6.83 12.36 5.25
C SER A 48 -6.32 10.91 5.31
N LEU A 49 -5.16 10.62 4.73
CA LEU A 49 -4.52 9.31 4.81
C LEU A 49 -4.18 8.93 6.25
N LYS A 50 -3.70 9.88 7.06
CA LYS A 50 -3.42 9.65 8.49
C LYS A 50 -4.70 9.33 9.26
N ASN A 51 -5.80 10.04 8.96
CA ASN A 51 -7.10 9.74 9.57
C ASN A 51 -7.60 8.33 9.21
N LEU A 52 -7.43 7.90 7.96
CA LEU A 52 -7.77 6.54 7.53
C LEU A 52 -6.90 5.48 8.23
N GLU A 53 -5.61 5.74 8.39
CA GLU A 53 -4.68 4.86 9.10
C GLU A 53 -5.07 4.74 10.59
N THR A 54 -5.29 5.86 11.28
CA THR A 54 -5.72 5.86 12.70
C THR A 54 -7.09 5.20 12.89
N ALA A 55 -7.98 5.27 11.89
CA ALA A 55 -9.25 4.56 11.89
C ALA A 55 -9.14 3.05 11.57
N GLY A 56 -7.95 2.54 11.26
CA GLY A 56 -7.71 1.13 10.90
C GLY A 56 -8.32 0.73 9.55
N VAL A 57 -8.57 1.71 8.68
CA VAL A 57 -9.11 1.52 7.32
C VAL A 57 -7.99 1.10 6.37
N VAL A 58 -6.85 1.79 6.47
CA VAL A 58 -5.61 1.43 5.75
C VAL A 58 -4.54 0.98 6.73
N TYR A 59 -3.65 0.11 6.27
CA TYR A 59 -2.45 -0.30 6.99
C TYR A 59 -1.21 0.28 6.33
N GLN A 60 -0.28 0.82 7.11
CA GLN A 60 1.01 1.32 6.62
C GLN A 60 2.06 0.21 6.70
N PHE A 61 2.78 -0.04 5.61
CA PHE A 61 4.01 -0.82 5.61
C PHE A 61 5.19 0.10 5.92
N ASP A 62 5.83 -0.16 7.05
CA ASP A 62 7.01 0.57 7.49
C ASP A 62 8.26 0.17 6.69
N GLN A 63 9.23 1.08 6.66
CA GLN A 63 10.53 0.79 6.08
C GLN A 63 11.25 -0.25 6.94
N LEU A 64 11.62 -1.38 6.33
CA LEU A 64 12.37 -2.44 6.98
C LEU A 64 13.86 -2.13 6.87
N ILE A 65 14.45 -1.67 7.96
CA ILE A 65 15.87 -1.31 8.01
C ILE A 65 16.64 -2.40 8.76
N GLU A 66 17.75 -2.87 8.18
CA GLU A 66 18.63 -3.85 8.80
C GLU A 66 19.14 -3.31 10.16
N LYS A 67 19.10 -4.17 11.18
CA LYS A 67 19.33 -3.80 12.59
C LYS A 67 20.73 -3.23 12.82
N SER A 68 21.75 -3.84 12.21
CA SER A 68 23.14 -3.36 12.30
C SER A 68 23.47 -2.23 11.33
N LYS A 69 22.51 -1.78 10.50
CA LYS A 69 22.72 -0.82 9.39
C LYS A 69 23.74 -1.30 8.35
N SER A 70 23.93 -2.61 8.26
CA SER A 70 24.80 -3.22 7.25
C SER A 70 24.11 -3.20 5.87
N PRO A 71 24.88 -3.27 4.77
CA PRO A 71 24.32 -3.40 3.44
C PRO A 71 23.42 -4.63 3.30
N VAL A 72 22.32 -4.48 2.57
CA VAL A 72 21.37 -5.56 2.25
C VAL A 72 21.35 -5.76 0.74
N ALA A 73 21.38 -7.02 0.30
CA ALA A 73 21.15 -7.41 -1.10
C ALA A 73 19.84 -8.23 -1.18
N GLN A 74 19.13 -8.12 -2.31
CA GLN A 74 17.87 -8.82 -2.57
C GLN A 74 17.87 -9.36 -4.01
N THR A 75 17.29 -10.54 -4.19
CA THR A 75 16.83 -11.08 -5.49
C THR A 75 15.39 -11.57 -5.33
N GLU A 76 14.58 -11.49 -6.37
CA GLU A 76 13.18 -11.92 -6.37
C GLU A 76 12.79 -12.48 -7.74
N ALA A 77 12.09 -13.60 -7.73
CA ALA A 77 11.50 -14.21 -8.92
C ALA A 77 10.09 -14.73 -8.59
N THR A 78 9.17 -14.57 -9.54
CA THR A 78 7.83 -15.16 -9.49
C THR A 78 7.85 -16.49 -10.22
N ILE A 79 7.29 -17.53 -9.61
CA ILE A 79 7.23 -18.87 -10.19
C ILE A 79 5.79 -19.38 -10.27
N ILE A 80 5.49 -20.19 -11.27
CA ILE A 80 4.24 -20.92 -11.43
C ILE A 80 4.51 -22.40 -11.21
N ILE A 81 3.76 -23.03 -10.31
CA ILE A 81 3.82 -24.48 -10.07
C ILE A 81 2.56 -25.10 -10.66
N SER A 82 2.73 -25.98 -11.64
CA SER A 82 1.63 -26.70 -12.27
C SER A 82 2.07 -28.10 -12.66
N GLU A 83 1.25 -29.11 -12.36
CA GLU A 83 1.47 -30.51 -12.76
C GLU A 83 2.88 -31.06 -12.43
N GLY A 84 3.45 -30.66 -11.29
CA GLY A 84 4.79 -31.08 -10.87
C GLY A 84 5.94 -30.39 -11.61
N LYS A 85 5.66 -29.38 -12.44
CA LYS A 85 6.66 -28.52 -13.09
C LYS A 85 6.71 -27.14 -12.41
N VAL A 86 7.88 -26.53 -12.48
CA VAL A 86 8.13 -25.16 -12.02
C VAL A 86 8.53 -24.32 -13.22
N GLU A 87 7.81 -23.23 -13.46
CA GLU A 87 8.12 -22.23 -14.47
C GLU A 87 8.51 -20.92 -13.77
N VAL A 88 9.62 -20.31 -14.19
CA VAL A 88 10.03 -18.98 -13.74
C VAL A 88 9.49 -17.96 -14.74
N VAL A 89 8.67 -17.02 -14.26
CA VAL A 89 7.99 -16.02 -15.12
C VAL A 89 8.63 -14.64 -15.08
N THR A 90 9.49 -14.38 -14.10
CA THR A 90 10.25 -13.12 -14.01
C THR A 90 11.71 -13.46 -13.75
N ASP A 91 12.47 -13.58 -14.85
CA ASP A 91 13.93 -13.74 -14.87
C ASP A 91 14.60 -12.43 -15.33
#